data_AF-A0A8K0P957-F1
#
_entry.id   AF-A0A8K0P957-F1
#
_cell.length_a   1.000
_cell.length_b   1.000
_cell.length_c   1.000
_cell.angle_alpha   90.00
_cell.angle_beta   90.00
_cell.angle_gamma   90.00
#
_symmetry.space_group_name_H-M   'P 1'
#
loop_
_entity.id
_entity.type
_entity.pdbx_description
1 polymer ?
#
loop_
_entity_poly.entity_id
_entity_poly.type
_entity_poly.pdbx_seq_one_letter_code
_entity_poly.pdbx_strand_id
1 'polypeptide(L)'
;MKQAQMLPERLKEAFKERIKDFRDACYNLFGYKLKLVGQRRWSISSMYADSPDDVLLFEISHSGEPSLLETPFSSTLGDLISLHLMRQNSIPAFVSAVTLELASRQTIA
;
A
#
# COMPACT_ATOMS: atom_id res chain seq x y z
N MET A 1 21.92 24.97 -25.87
CA MET A 1 21.97 24.63 -24.43
C MET A 1 20.58 24.60 -23.76
N LYS A 2 19.67 25.57 -23.99
CA LYS A 2 18.30 25.56 -23.42
C LYS A 2 17.43 24.35 -23.79
N GLN A 3 17.48 23.84 -25.03
CA GLN A 3 16.65 22.69 -25.45
C GLN A 3 17.08 21.35 -24.84
N ALA A 4 18.38 21.15 -24.57
CA ALA A 4 18.90 19.90 -24.00
C ALA A 4 18.50 19.69 -22.53
N GLN A 5 18.22 20.77 -21.79
CA GLN A 5 17.77 20.73 -20.39
C GLN A 5 16.25 20.57 -20.25
N MET A 6 15.47 20.89 -21.30
CA MET A 6 14.01 20.77 -21.26
C MET A 6 13.53 19.33 -21.43
N LEU A 7 14.27 18.48 -22.15
CA LEU A 7 13.88 17.08 -22.37
C LEU A 7 13.90 16.23 -21.08
N PRO A 8 14.98 16.27 -20.25
CA PRO A 8 14.99 15.55 -18.97
C PRO A 8 13.88 16.00 -18.01
N GLU A 9 13.60 17.31 -17.93
CA GLU A 9 12.53 17.82 -17.06
C GLU A 9 11.14 17.40 -17.54
N ARG A 10 10.86 17.50 -18.85
CA ARG A 10 9.59 17.00 -19.41
C ARG A 10 9.39 15.49 -19.21
N LEU A 11 10.47 14.71 -19.28
CA LEU A 11 10.40 13.27 -19.02
C LEU A 11 10.10 12.97 -17.55
N LYS A 12 10.72 13.71 -16.62
CA LYS A 12 10.43 13.62 -15.18
C LYS A 12 8.98 13.99 -14.87
N GLU A 13 8.46 15.05 -15.48
CA GLU A 13 7.06 15.47 -15.32
C GLU A 13 6.09 14.41 -15.82
N ALA A 14 6.29 13.91 -17.04
CA ALA A 14 5.47 12.84 -17.60
C ALA A 14 5.53 11.57 -16.73
N PHE A 15 6.70 11.22 -16.19
CA PHE A 15 6.82 10.08 -15.28
C PHE A 15 6.07 10.29 -13.97
N LYS A 16 6.15 11.48 -13.37
CA LYS A 16 5.40 11.82 -12.15
C LYS A 16 3.89 11.72 -12.37
N GLU A 17 3.41 12.22 -13.51
CA GLU A 17 2.00 12.15 -13.89
C GLU A 17 1.54 10.69 -14.03
N ARG A 18 2.30 9.85 -14.74
CA ARG A 18 1.99 8.42 -14.89
C ARG A 18 1.98 7.66 -13.56
N ILE A 19 2.94 7.94 -12.68
CA ILE A 19 2.98 7.32 -11.34
C ILE A 19 1.80 7.78 -10.49
N LYS A 20 1.39 9.05 -10.61
CA LYS A 20 0.20 9.56 -9.93
C LYS A 20 -1.05 8.82 -10.41
N ASP A 21 -1.28 8.74 -11.73
CA ASP A 21 -2.42 8.03 -12.30
C ASP A 21 -2.47 6.57 -11.86
N PHE A 22 -1.31 5.89 -11.83
CA PHE A 22 -1.23 4.52 -11.36
C PHE A 22 -1.62 4.38 -9.87
N ARG A 23 -1.15 5.29 -9.01
CA ARG A 23 -1.53 5.29 -7.58
C ARG A 23 -3.00 5.61 -7.38
N ASP A 24 -3.53 6.55 -8.15
CA ASP A 24 -4.95 6.92 -8.11
C ASP A 24 -5.82 5.71 -8.54
N ALA A 25 -5.39 4.97 -9.56
CA ALA A 25 -6.04 3.71 -9.97
C ALA A 25 -5.99 2.64 -8.86
N CYS A 26 -4.83 2.42 -8.24
CA CYS A 26 -4.71 1.47 -7.13
C CYS A 26 -5.62 1.84 -5.94
N TYR A 27 -5.69 3.13 -5.61
CA TYR A 27 -6.55 3.62 -4.53
C TYR A 27 -8.02 3.37 -4.83
N ASN A 28 -8.49 3.73 -6.03
CA ASN A 28 -9.90 3.59 -6.40
C ASN A 28 -10.33 2.12 -6.61
N LEU A 29 -9.43 1.26 -7.10
CA LEU A 29 -9.77 -0.14 -7.41
C LEU A 29 -9.60 -1.07 -6.22
N PHE A 30 -8.56 -0.85 -5.40
CA PHE A 30 -8.18 -1.79 -4.33
C PHE A 30 -8.37 -1.20 -2.93
N GLY A 31 -8.67 0.09 -2.82
CA GLY A 31 -8.91 0.74 -1.54
C GLY A 31 -7.64 1.16 -0.80
N TYR A 32 -6.46 1.13 -1.43
CA TYR A 32 -5.19 1.42 -0.75
C TYR A 32 -4.39 2.52 -1.41
N LYS A 33 -3.87 3.43 -0.59
CA LYS A 33 -2.88 4.42 -1.01
C LYS A 33 -1.49 3.87 -0.77
N LEU A 34 -0.68 3.78 -1.83
CA LEU A 34 0.68 3.23 -1.77
C LEU A 34 1.72 4.35 -1.64
N LYS A 35 2.61 4.22 -0.66
CA LYS A 35 3.74 5.13 -0.44
C LYS A 35 5.04 4.35 -0.27
N LEU A 36 6.01 4.64 -1.13
CA LEU A 36 7.38 4.17 -0.94
C LEU A 36 8.03 4.99 0.19
N VAL A 37 8.47 4.32 1.26
CA VAL A 37 9.08 4.95 2.47
C VAL A 37 10.54 4.58 2.67
N GLY A 38 11.14 3.84 1.73
CA GLY A 38 12.55 3.44 1.73
C GLY A 38 12.91 2.80 0.38
N GLN A 39 13.99 2.05 0.30
CA GLN A 39 14.40 1.44 -0.97
C GLN A 39 13.45 0.33 -1.45
N ARG A 40 12.86 -0.43 -0.52
CA ARG A 40 11.94 -1.54 -0.84
C ARG A 40 10.79 -1.65 0.18
N ARG A 41 10.55 -0.58 0.93
CA ARG A 41 9.53 -0.50 1.97
C ARG A 41 8.34 0.31 1.50
N TRP A 42 7.17 -0.27 1.60
CA TRP A 42 5.92 0.28 1.15
C TRP A 42 4.96 0.40 2.32
N SER A 43 4.56 1.62 2.61
CA SER A 43 3.41 1.89 3.48
C SER A 43 2.16 1.87 2.61
N ILE A 44 1.15 1.12 3.04
CA ILE A 44 -0.19 1.19 2.47
C ILE A 44 -1.18 1.62 3.55
N SER A 45 -2.05 2.56 3.20
CA SER A 45 -3.15 3.02 4.05
C SER A 45 -4.48 2.72 3.37
N SER A 46 -5.42 2.12 4.10
CA SER A 46 -6.76 1.84 3.60
C SER A 46 -7.56 3.15 3.43
N MET A 47 -8.44 3.21 2.44
CA MET A 47 -9.46 4.26 2.34
C MET A 47 -10.50 4.18 3.46
N TYR A 48 -10.60 3.01 4.11
CA TYR A 48 -11.48 2.76 5.25
C TYR A 48 -10.76 2.88 6.60
N ALA A 49 -9.53 3.42 6.63
CA ALA A 49 -8.77 3.58 7.86
C ALA A 49 -9.46 4.55 8.84
N ASP A 50 -9.43 4.22 10.14
CA ASP A 50 -10.00 5.06 11.20
C ASP A 50 -9.09 6.27 11.48
N SER A 51 -7.77 6.10 11.34
CA SER A 51 -6.75 7.14 11.48
C SER A 51 -5.84 7.22 10.26
N PRO A 52 -5.32 8.41 9.88
CA PRO A 52 -4.27 8.53 8.86
C PRO A 52 -2.96 7.80 9.21
N ASP A 53 -2.75 7.49 10.50
CA ASP A 53 -1.59 6.75 10.99
C ASP A 53 -1.79 5.23 10.94
N ASP A 54 -2.99 4.74 10.62
CA ASP A 54 -3.29 3.32 10.47
C ASP A 54 -2.74 2.80 9.14
N VAL A 55 -1.47 2.38 9.19
CA VAL A 55 -0.73 1.91 8.03
C VAL A 55 -0.22 0.49 8.22
N LEU A 56 -0.29 -0.29 7.15
CA LEU A 56 0.46 -1.52 7.01
C LEU A 56 1.79 -1.21 6.32
N LEU A 57 2.87 -1.75 6.85
CA LEU A 57 4.21 -1.56 6.29
C LEU A 57 4.72 -2.89 5.74
N PHE A 58 5.08 -2.91 4.47
CA PHE A 58 5.64 -4.09 3.80
C PHE A 58 7.07 -3.83 3.38
N GLU A 59 7.92 -4.85 3.48
CA GLU A 59 9.24 -4.88 2.83
C GLU A 59 9.24 -5.94 1.73
N ILE A 60 9.67 -5.57 0.53
CA ILE A 60 9.81 -6.49 -0.59
C ILE A 60 11.28 -6.91 -0.67
N SER A 61 11.58 -8.17 -0.43
CA SER A 61 12.94 -8.70 -0.50
C SER A 61 13.52 -8.61 -1.92
N HIS A 62 14.81 -8.93 -2.08
CA HIS A 62 15.45 -8.99 -3.40
C HIS A 62 14.84 -10.06 -4.31
N SER A 63 14.29 -11.15 -3.75
CA SER A 63 13.54 -12.18 -4.50
C SER A 63 12.14 -11.72 -4.92
N GLY A 64 11.70 -10.55 -4.46
CA GLY A 64 10.36 -10.02 -4.76
C GLY A 64 9.29 -10.47 -3.76
N GLU A 65 9.68 -11.23 -2.72
CA GLU A 65 8.76 -11.71 -1.70
C GLU A 65 8.42 -10.59 -0.70
N PRO A 66 7.14 -10.26 -0.52
CA PRO A 66 6.70 -9.27 0.47
C PRO A 66 6.62 -9.89 1.88
N SER A 67 7.08 -9.14 2.87
CA SER A 67 6.87 -9.42 4.30
C SER A 67 6.20 -8.24 4.99
N LEU A 68 5.30 -8.53 5.93
CA LEU A 68 4.70 -7.51 6.79
C LEU A 68 5.69 -7.13 7.90
N LEU A 69 5.90 -5.83 8.09
CA LEU A 69 6.62 -5.27 9.23
C LEU A 69 5.64 -4.82 10.29
N GLU A 70 6.05 -4.92 11.56
CA GLU A 70 5.21 -4.52 12.68
C GLU A 70 4.97 -3.00 12.67
N THR A 71 3.70 -2.65 12.83
CA THR A 71 3.17 -1.30 13.06
C THR A 71 2.11 -1.37 14.15
N PRO A 72 1.80 -0.26 14.85
CA PRO A 72 0.71 -0.22 15.82
C PRO A 72 -0.61 -0.76 15.27
N PHE A 73 -0.94 -0.41 14.02
CA PHE A 73 -2.13 -0.92 13.35
C PHE A 73 -2.06 -2.42 13.09
N SER A 74 -0.94 -2.95 12.58
CA SER A 74 -0.78 -4.39 12.34
C SER A 74 -0.93 -5.22 13.61
N SER A 75 -0.52 -4.70 14.77
CA SER A 75 -0.66 -5.38 16.06
C SER A 75 -2.12 -5.59 16.47
N THR A 76 -3.06 -4.84 15.87
CA THR A 76 -4.51 -5.02 16.08
C THR A 76 -5.14 -6.10 15.20
N LEU A 77 -4.40 -6.65 14.23
CA LEU A 77 -4.89 -7.56 13.20
C LEU A 77 -4.41 -9.01 13.40
N GLY A 78 -4.13 -9.40 14.66
CA GLY A 78 -3.50 -10.67 15.00
C GLY A 78 -4.19 -11.91 14.42
N ASP A 79 -5.52 -11.95 14.44
CA ASP A 79 -6.30 -13.07 13.90
C ASP A 79 -6.18 -13.17 12.37
N LEU A 80 -6.24 -12.03 11.66
CA LEU A 80 -6.08 -11.96 10.21
C LEU A 80 -4.66 -12.32 9.79
N ILE A 81 -3.64 -11.87 10.53
CA ILE A 81 -2.24 -12.25 10.32
C ILE A 81 -2.07 -13.76 10.48
N SER A 82 -2.59 -14.31 11.58
CA SER A 82 -2.49 -15.74 11.88
C SER A 82 -3.16 -16.59 10.80
N LEU A 83 -4.33 -16.20 10.32
CA LEU A 83 -5.03 -16.94 9.28
C LEU A 83 -4.39 -16.78 7.90
N HIS A 84 -4.22 -15.54 7.44
CA HIS A 84 -3.90 -15.29 6.04
C HIS A 84 -2.40 -15.28 5.75
N LEU A 85 -1.57 -14.82 6.69
CA LEU A 85 -0.11 -14.81 6.51
C LEU A 85 0.53 -16.10 7.00
N MET A 86 0.22 -16.56 8.21
CA MET A 86 0.89 -17.73 8.77
C MET A 86 0.35 -19.06 8.22
N ARG A 87 -0.98 -19.22 8.10
CA ARG A 87 -1.57 -20.49 7.64
C ARG A 87 -1.74 -20.57 6.13
N GLN A 88 -2.16 -19.49 5.48
CA GLN A 88 -2.43 -19.47 4.03
C GLN A 88 -1.25 -18.94 3.21
N ASN A 89 -0.26 -18.31 3.85
CA ASN A 89 0.90 -17.70 3.18
C ASN A 89 0.51 -16.77 2.01
N SER A 90 -0.51 -15.92 2.22
CA SER A 90 -1.08 -15.08 1.17
C SER A 90 -1.31 -13.66 1.64
N ILE A 91 -0.39 -12.76 1.23
CA ILE A 91 -0.51 -11.32 1.42
C ILE A 91 -1.76 -10.75 0.72
N PRO A 92 -2.12 -11.17 -0.52
CA PRO A 92 -3.36 -10.72 -1.15
C PRO A 92 -4.61 -11.11 -0.34
N ALA A 93 -4.65 -12.32 0.23
CA ALA A 93 -5.77 -12.74 1.07
C ALA A 93 -5.85 -11.89 2.36
N PHE A 94 -4.71 -11.64 3.00
CA PHE A 94 -4.63 -10.79 4.20
C PHE A 94 -5.14 -9.38 3.92
N VAL A 95 -4.62 -8.71 2.89
CA VAL A 95 -5.00 -7.34 2.54
C VAL A 95 -6.48 -7.25 2.15
N SER A 96 -7.00 -8.26 1.45
CA SER A 96 -8.44 -8.35 1.11
C SER A 96 -9.31 -8.49 2.36
N ALA A 97 -8.90 -9.34 3.31
CA ALA A 97 -9.63 -9.53 4.56
C ALA A 97 -9.63 -8.26 5.42
N VAL A 98 -8.50 -7.55 5.50
CA VAL A 98 -8.41 -6.23 6.16
C VAL A 98 -9.36 -5.22 5.50
N THR A 99 -9.45 -5.21 4.18
CA THR A 99 -10.40 -4.33 3.47
C THR A 99 -11.83 -4.60 3.88
N LEU A 100 -12.25 -5.88 3.89
CA LEU A 100 -13.62 -6.27 4.24
C LEU A 100 -13.93 -5.95 5.71
N GLU A 101 -12.99 -6.21 6.62
CA GLU A 101 -13.11 -5.91 8.03
C GLU A 101 -13.28 -4.40 8.28
N LEU A 102 -12.44 -3.56 7.69
CA LEU A 102 -12.53 -2.10 7.84
C LEU A 102 -13.79 -1.54 7.20
N ALA A 103 -14.17 -2.02 6.01
CA ALA A 103 -15.39 -1.59 5.34
C ALA A 103 -16.65 -1.95 6.15
N SER A 104 -16.66 -3.12 6.79
CA SER A 104 -17.74 -3.56 7.68
C SER A 104 -17.91 -2.60 8.87
N ARG A 105 -16.81 -2.15 9.48
CA ARG A 105 -16.84 -1.19 10.60
C ARG A 105 -17.45 0.16 10.21
N GLN A 106 -17.22 0.62 8.98
CA GLN A 106 -17.80 1.88 8.50
C GLN A 106 -19.27 1.78 8.10
N THR A 107 -19.76 0.57 7.79
CA THR A 107 -21.14 0.35 7.34
C THR A 107 -22.09 -0.09 8.45
N ILE A 108 -21.58 -0.51 9.62
CA ILE A 108 -22.38 -0.85 10.81
C ILE A 108 -22.59 0.40 11.70
N ALA A 109 -22.71 1.59 11.11
CA ALA A 109 -23.04 2.85 11.79
C ALA A 109 -24.53 3.19 11.64
#